data_AF-A0A9E2XXY5-F1
#
_entry.id   AF-A0A9E2XXY5-F1
#
_cell.length_a   1.000
_cell.length_b   1.000
_cell.length_c   1.000
_cell.angle_alpha   90.00
_cell.angle_beta   90.00
_cell.angle_gamma   90.00
#
_symmetry.space_group_name_H-M   'P 1'
#
loop_
_entity.id
_entity.type
_entity.pdbx_description
1 polymer ?
#
loop_
_entity_poly.entity_id
_entity_poly.type
_entity_poly.pdbx_seq_one_letter_code
_entity_poly.pdbx_strand_id
1 'polypeptide(L)'
;MSVLPSDIVVYGSANMPEADGAINGGPVDFSRRVAFYDIAPAGNLDVISSSASDTATQITFYGRDLTGVIQNQTLSLNGQTWVTGSQPLERLLYAALSGATANGPVVSPGGTSAVGDVALAAHSCILPIGSVNTDATVRTAQSGSSNHTGTTPALFKLQAGDGASVSPGQVIWTRSGTGANQLRQVIATSGYGSDVLAVSRDWATVPDNTTTYKILQGMLFEISPNPVTAVIRTFSNTAADAPTGTQRIYYEKVFVTNNNTGTALTGAQIEVASETPSLPSGALLDLALTTALNDTGTVANRQTAPSSGVGAFSTQPAFVAVPGSGNLPPGAAPNAAGAQGVWLRLTLPPGAASYKGSADIRVQGTTT
;
A
#
# COMPACT_ATOMS: atom_id res chain seq x y z
N MET A 1 19.66 -15.74 -8.52
CA MET A 1 18.99 -14.42 -8.64
C MET A 1 18.29 -14.18 -7.31
N SER A 2 18.13 -12.92 -6.85
CA SER A 2 17.52 -12.61 -5.55
C SER A 2 16.16 -11.99 -5.75
N VAL A 3 15.13 -12.51 -5.06
CA VAL A 3 13.86 -11.80 -4.89
C VAL A 3 14.13 -10.47 -4.20
N LEU A 4 13.64 -9.38 -4.80
CA LEU A 4 13.78 -8.02 -4.29
C LEU A 4 12.61 -7.69 -3.36
N PRO A 5 12.76 -6.71 -2.45
CA PRO A 5 11.64 -6.19 -1.67
C PRO A 5 10.46 -5.69 -2.53
N SER A 6 10.70 -5.18 -3.75
CA SER A 6 9.64 -4.82 -4.70
C SER A 6 8.80 -5.98 -5.19
N ASP A 7 9.40 -7.17 -5.25
CA ASP A 7 8.75 -8.34 -5.82
C ASP A 7 7.70 -8.87 -4.85
N ILE A 8 7.86 -8.61 -3.56
CA ILE A 8 6.89 -8.99 -2.54
C ILE A 8 5.82 -7.91 -2.43
N VAL A 9 4.61 -8.26 -2.87
CA VAL A 9 3.45 -7.37 -2.83
C VAL A 9 2.36 -7.97 -1.96
N VAL A 10 1.67 -7.10 -1.20
CA VAL A 10 0.51 -7.47 -0.39
C VAL A 10 -0.76 -6.99 -1.07
N TYR A 11 -1.65 -7.93 -1.37
CA TYR A 11 -2.97 -7.68 -1.95
C TYR A 11 -4.08 -7.97 -0.93
N GLY A 12 -5.23 -7.32 -1.12
CA GLY A 12 -6.42 -7.59 -0.32
C GLY A 12 -7.13 -8.87 -0.76
N SER A 13 -8.03 -9.38 0.08
CA SER A 13 -9.01 -10.39 -0.36
C SER A 13 -10.16 -9.75 -1.17
N ALA A 14 -10.89 -10.59 -1.90
CA ALA A 14 -12.06 -10.21 -2.69
C ALA A 14 -13.16 -9.55 -1.86
N ASN A 15 -13.33 -9.99 -0.60
CA ASN A 15 -14.22 -9.36 0.36
C ASN A 15 -13.38 -8.80 1.51
N MET A 16 -13.32 -7.48 1.61
CA MET A 16 -12.71 -6.76 2.75
C MET A 16 -13.64 -5.61 3.15
N PRO A 17 -14.78 -5.91 3.78
CA PRO A 17 -15.75 -4.89 4.15
C PRO A 17 -15.27 -4.06 5.35
N GLU A 18 -15.82 -2.85 5.53
CA GLU A 18 -15.71 -2.14 6.82
C GLU A 18 -16.82 -2.50 7.80
N ALA A 19 -17.94 -3.04 7.31
CA ALA A 19 -19.04 -3.43 8.16
C ALA A 19 -18.73 -4.75 8.88
N ASP A 20 -18.87 -4.75 10.20
CA ASP A 20 -18.56 -5.92 11.03
C ASP A 20 -19.37 -7.15 10.63
N GLY A 21 -20.62 -6.97 10.21
CA GLY A 21 -21.56 -8.04 9.84
C GLY A 21 -21.46 -8.55 8.39
N ALA A 22 -20.48 -8.10 7.61
CA ALA A 22 -20.33 -8.48 6.20
C ALA A 22 -19.27 -9.56 5.98
N ILE A 23 -19.46 -10.38 4.95
CA ILE A 23 -18.55 -11.48 4.57
C ILE A 23 -17.13 -10.96 4.37
N ASN A 24 -16.15 -11.67 4.92
CA ASN A 24 -14.74 -11.30 4.88
C ASN A 24 -13.89 -12.45 4.35
N GLY A 25 -12.80 -12.15 3.63
CA GLY A 25 -11.95 -13.14 2.98
C GLY A 25 -12.30 -13.39 1.50
N GLY A 26 -12.15 -14.63 1.05
CA GLY A 26 -12.30 -15.02 -0.36
C GLY A 26 -10.96 -15.14 -1.08
N PRO A 27 -10.96 -15.28 -2.43
CA PRO A 27 -9.75 -15.26 -3.25
C PRO A 27 -9.02 -13.91 -3.15
N VAL A 28 -7.80 -13.85 -3.67
CA VAL A 28 -7.03 -12.60 -3.81
C VAL A 28 -7.69 -11.64 -4.80
N ASP A 29 -7.68 -10.34 -4.48
CA ASP A 29 -8.08 -9.26 -5.39
C ASP A 29 -6.84 -8.44 -5.78
N PHE A 30 -6.33 -8.70 -6.98
CA PHE A 30 -5.14 -8.01 -7.49
C PHE A 30 -5.36 -6.54 -7.84
N SER A 31 -6.61 -6.08 -7.89
CA SER A 31 -6.92 -4.66 -8.05
C SER A 31 -6.86 -3.90 -6.71
N ARG A 32 -6.76 -4.62 -5.59
CA ARG A 32 -6.73 -4.07 -4.23
C ARG A 32 -5.37 -4.30 -3.60
N ARG A 33 -4.60 -3.22 -3.43
CA ARG A 33 -3.33 -3.27 -2.70
C ARG A 33 -3.54 -2.95 -1.23
N VAL A 34 -2.83 -3.65 -0.38
CA VAL A 34 -2.72 -3.30 1.03
C VAL A 34 -1.46 -2.45 1.17
N ALA A 35 -1.62 -1.19 1.58
CA ALA A 35 -0.49 -0.27 1.67
C ALA A 35 -0.68 0.76 2.79
N PHE A 36 0.44 1.27 3.29
CA PHE A 36 0.53 1.79 4.65
C PHE A 36 1.28 3.11 4.70
N TYR A 37 0.62 4.17 4.23
CA TYR A 37 1.23 5.49 4.15
C TYR A 37 0.38 6.47 4.94
N ASP A 38 0.82 6.79 6.15
CA ASP A 38 0.30 7.94 6.90
C ASP A 38 0.78 9.24 6.23
N ILE A 39 -0.01 10.30 6.41
CA ILE A 39 0.34 11.66 5.99
C ILE A 39 0.83 12.42 7.22
N ALA A 40 1.94 13.13 7.08
CA ALA A 40 2.54 13.92 8.14
C ALA A 40 3.20 15.17 7.55
N PRO A 41 2.79 16.39 7.99
CA PRO A 41 1.75 16.70 8.97
C PRO A 41 0.33 16.42 8.46
N ALA A 42 -0.64 16.45 9.36
CA ALA A 42 -2.05 16.47 8.99
C ALA A 42 -2.35 17.67 8.08
N GLY A 43 -3.22 17.47 7.09
CA GLY A 43 -3.54 18.52 6.13
C GLY A 43 -4.43 18.03 4.99
N ASN A 44 -4.63 18.91 4.01
CA ASN A 44 -5.38 18.58 2.82
C ASN A 44 -4.62 17.57 1.97
N LEU A 45 -5.36 16.85 1.13
CA LEU A 45 -4.81 15.93 0.15
C LEU A 45 -4.98 16.50 -1.25
N ASP A 46 -4.01 16.25 -2.10
CA ASP A 46 -4.14 16.46 -3.54
C ASP A 46 -4.18 15.12 -4.27
N VAL A 47 -4.84 15.12 -5.42
CA VAL A 47 -4.76 14.02 -6.38
C VAL A 47 -4.12 14.49 -7.69
N ILE A 48 -3.28 13.63 -8.27
CA ILE A 48 -2.67 13.83 -9.59
C ILE A 48 -2.64 12.52 -10.38
N SER A 49 -2.82 12.62 -11.71
CA SER A 49 -2.57 11.50 -12.63
C SER A 49 -1.28 11.71 -13.43
N SER A 50 -0.64 10.61 -13.81
CA SER A 50 0.44 10.59 -14.79
C SER A 50 -0.06 10.76 -16.23
N SER A 51 -1.36 10.64 -16.49
CA SER A 51 -1.99 10.71 -17.82
C SER A 51 -2.80 11.99 -18.01
N ALA A 52 -2.60 12.66 -19.14
CA ALA A 52 -3.41 13.82 -19.53
C ALA A 52 -4.86 13.43 -19.89
N SER A 53 -5.15 12.15 -20.15
CA SER A 53 -6.49 11.67 -20.52
C SER A 53 -7.41 11.43 -19.32
N ASP A 54 -6.87 11.43 -18.10
CA ASP A 54 -7.65 11.17 -16.88
C ASP A 54 -8.39 12.43 -16.42
N THR A 55 -9.37 12.90 -17.19
CA THR A 55 -10.17 14.10 -16.87
C THR A 55 -11.58 13.78 -16.36
N ALA A 56 -12.02 12.53 -16.50
CA ALA A 56 -13.31 12.03 -16.00
C ALA A 56 -13.14 10.87 -15.00
N THR A 57 -11.91 10.48 -14.72
CA THR A 57 -11.57 9.55 -13.65
C THR A 57 -11.77 10.24 -12.31
N GLN A 58 -12.34 9.52 -11.36
CA GLN A 58 -12.60 9.99 -10.01
C GLN A 58 -11.87 9.12 -9.00
N ILE A 59 -11.56 9.72 -7.86
CA ILE A 59 -11.05 9.04 -6.67
C ILE A 59 -11.99 9.36 -5.50
N THR A 60 -12.40 8.34 -4.75
CA THR A 60 -13.00 8.52 -3.42
C THR A 60 -12.02 8.01 -2.39
N PHE A 61 -11.76 8.82 -1.36
CA PHE A 61 -10.91 8.43 -0.25
C PHE A 61 -11.57 8.68 1.09
N TYR A 62 -11.13 7.92 2.08
CA TYR A 62 -11.55 7.99 3.47
C TYR A 62 -10.33 8.17 4.36
N GLY A 63 -10.49 9.01 5.36
CA GLY A 63 -9.44 9.31 6.32
C GLY A 63 -10.02 9.70 7.67
N ARG A 64 -9.16 9.83 8.67
CA ARG A 64 -9.52 10.46 9.94
C ARG A 64 -9.01 11.89 9.96
N ASP A 65 -9.83 12.80 10.47
CA ASP A 65 -9.40 14.15 10.81
C ASP A 65 -8.69 14.17 12.19
N LEU A 66 -8.20 15.34 12.60
CA LEU A 66 -7.53 15.55 13.89
C LEU A 66 -8.41 15.25 15.11
N THR A 67 -9.73 15.17 14.94
CA THR A 67 -10.68 14.80 16.00
C THR A 67 -10.93 13.29 16.05
N GLY A 68 -10.38 12.52 15.10
CA GLY A 68 -10.56 11.09 14.96
C GLY A 68 -11.82 10.68 14.20
N VAL A 69 -12.62 11.63 13.71
CA VAL A 69 -13.82 11.37 12.93
C VAL A 69 -13.45 10.92 11.52
N ILE A 70 -14.14 9.91 11.00
CA ILE A 70 -13.96 9.47 9.62
C ILE A 70 -14.62 10.48 8.68
N GLN A 71 -13.81 11.02 7.79
CA GLN A 71 -14.22 11.89 6.71
C GLN A 71 -14.07 11.15 5.38
N ASN A 72 -14.85 11.56 4.38
CA ASN A 72 -14.68 11.12 3.01
C ASN A 72 -14.76 12.28 2.03
N GLN A 73 -14.15 12.10 0.87
CA GLN A 73 -14.23 13.05 -0.24
C GLN A 73 -14.05 12.32 -1.57
N THR A 74 -14.78 12.77 -2.58
CA THR A 74 -14.62 12.36 -3.97
C THR A 74 -14.06 13.52 -4.77
N LEU A 75 -12.99 13.28 -5.53
CA LEU A 75 -12.36 14.25 -6.42
C LEU A 75 -12.36 13.72 -7.86
N SER A 76 -12.66 14.58 -8.82
CA SER A 76 -12.45 14.29 -10.24
C SER A 76 -11.06 14.75 -10.65
N LEU A 77 -10.30 13.87 -11.31
CA LEU A 77 -8.99 14.19 -11.86
C LEU A 77 -9.11 15.21 -13.00
N ASN A 78 -8.05 16.01 -13.21
CA ASN A 78 -7.96 17.00 -14.27
C ASN A 78 -6.68 16.77 -15.10
N GLY A 79 -6.51 15.53 -15.56
CA GLY A 79 -5.31 15.06 -16.23
C GLY A 79 -4.08 15.13 -15.31
N GLN A 80 -3.01 15.74 -15.80
CA GLN A 80 -1.74 15.90 -15.06
C GLN A 80 -1.75 17.12 -14.12
N THR A 81 -2.88 17.81 -13.96
CA THR A 81 -3.02 18.93 -13.04
C THR A 81 -3.49 18.45 -11.67
N TRP A 82 -2.92 19.04 -10.61
CA TRP A 82 -3.36 18.80 -9.25
C TRP A 82 -4.81 19.17 -9.01
N VAL A 83 -5.52 18.34 -8.26
CA VAL A 83 -6.83 18.64 -7.73
C VAL A 83 -6.75 18.55 -6.21
N THR A 84 -6.87 19.70 -5.56
CA THR A 84 -6.76 19.82 -4.10
C THR A 84 -8.09 19.53 -3.43
N GLY A 85 -8.08 18.57 -2.52
CA GLY A 85 -9.15 18.27 -1.60
C GLY A 85 -9.31 19.36 -0.54
N SER A 86 -10.51 19.42 0.01
CA SER A 86 -10.90 20.43 1.01
C SER A 86 -10.90 19.89 2.44
N GLN A 87 -10.80 18.57 2.61
CA GLN A 87 -10.86 17.93 3.91
C GLN A 87 -9.44 17.73 4.48
N PRO A 88 -9.11 18.38 5.62
CA PRO A 88 -7.86 18.10 6.30
C PRO A 88 -7.95 16.75 7.01
N LEU A 89 -6.96 15.90 6.77
CA LEU A 89 -6.87 14.57 7.36
C LEU A 89 -5.56 14.44 8.13
N GLU A 90 -5.58 13.69 9.23
CA GLU A 90 -4.37 13.23 9.91
C GLU A 90 -3.92 11.86 9.42
N ARG A 91 -4.83 11.11 8.79
CA ARG A 91 -4.57 9.73 8.36
C ARG A 91 -5.45 9.32 7.20
N LEU A 92 -4.85 8.58 6.27
CA LEU A 92 -5.54 7.84 5.22
C LEU A 92 -5.92 6.42 5.70
N LEU A 93 -7.18 6.06 5.48
CA LEU A 93 -7.71 4.73 5.78
C LEU A 93 -7.73 3.85 4.53
N TYR A 94 -8.37 4.35 3.47
CA TYR A 94 -8.50 3.64 2.21
C TYR A 94 -8.98 4.59 1.10
N ALA A 95 -8.74 4.22 -0.14
CA ALA A 95 -9.17 4.98 -1.31
C ALA A 95 -9.40 4.07 -2.52
N ALA A 96 -10.27 4.51 -3.42
CA ALA A 96 -10.57 3.79 -4.65
C ALA A 96 -10.78 4.73 -5.84
N LEU A 97 -10.34 4.28 -7.01
CA LEU A 97 -10.52 4.92 -8.30
C LEU A 97 -11.78 4.42 -9.00
N SER A 98 -12.21 5.17 -10.02
CA SER A 98 -13.19 4.72 -11.00
C SER A 98 -12.89 3.30 -11.49
N GLY A 99 -13.88 2.41 -11.37
CA GLY A 99 -13.75 1.01 -11.78
C GLY A 99 -13.27 0.05 -10.69
N ALA A 100 -13.05 0.52 -9.46
CA ALA A 100 -12.78 -0.36 -8.32
C ALA A 100 -13.93 -1.33 -8.03
N THR A 101 -13.60 -2.53 -7.55
CA THR A 101 -14.58 -3.56 -7.21
C THR A 101 -15.38 -3.17 -5.97
N ALA A 102 -16.70 -3.42 -6.00
CA ALA A 102 -17.65 -2.97 -4.97
C ALA A 102 -17.56 -3.73 -3.63
N ASN A 103 -16.80 -4.81 -3.55
CA ASN A 103 -16.74 -5.71 -2.39
C ASN A 103 -15.65 -5.32 -1.36
N GLY A 104 -15.10 -4.11 -1.50
CA GLY A 104 -14.15 -3.52 -0.56
C GLY A 104 -14.77 -2.44 0.34
N PRO A 105 -13.95 -1.69 1.08
CA PRO A 105 -14.42 -0.63 1.97
C PRO A 105 -14.93 0.62 1.23
N VAL A 106 -14.75 0.68 -0.09
CA VAL A 106 -15.10 1.83 -0.94
C VAL A 106 -15.98 1.38 -2.10
N VAL A 107 -17.07 2.11 -2.31
CA VAL A 107 -17.88 2.01 -3.52
C VAL A 107 -17.16 2.73 -4.66
N SER A 108 -17.12 2.14 -5.85
CA SER A 108 -16.58 2.79 -7.06
C SER A 108 -17.14 4.21 -7.19
N PRO A 109 -16.30 5.25 -7.33
CA PRO A 109 -16.76 6.63 -7.41
C PRO A 109 -17.58 6.94 -8.68
N GLY A 110 -17.67 6.01 -9.63
CA GLY A 110 -18.14 6.31 -10.99
C GLY A 110 -17.04 6.97 -11.81
N GLY A 111 -17.35 7.46 -13.01
CA GLY A 111 -16.37 8.04 -13.93
C GLY A 111 -15.68 7.03 -14.85
N THR A 112 -14.65 7.47 -15.58
CA THR A 112 -13.89 6.62 -16.51
C THR A 112 -12.72 5.94 -15.81
N SER A 113 -12.41 4.70 -16.16
CA SER A 113 -11.20 4.03 -15.67
C SER A 113 -9.95 4.89 -15.91
N ALA A 114 -9.06 4.93 -14.93
CA ALA A 114 -7.78 5.60 -15.06
C ALA A 114 -6.95 4.97 -16.18
N VAL A 115 -6.23 5.80 -16.92
CA VAL A 115 -5.26 5.37 -17.95
C VAL A 115 -3.83 5.52 -17.42
N GLY A 116 -3.56 6.57 -16.65
CA GLY A 116 -2.28 6.80 -15.98
C GLY A 116 -2.28 6.32 -14.54
N ASP A 117 -1.09 6.18 -13.96
CA ASP A 117 -0.99 6.03 -12.51
C ASP A 117 -1.61 7.25 -11.82
N VAL A 118 -2.17 7.03 -10.64
CA VAL A 118 -2.76 8.11 -9.84
C VAL A 118 -2.11 8.13 -8.47
N ALA A 119 -1.78 9.31 -7.96
CA ALA A 119 -1.34 9.50 -6.58
C ALA A 119 -2.36 10.33 -5.82
N LEU A 120 -2.70 9.88 -4.61
CA LEU A 120 -3.40 10.65 -3.60
C LEU A 120 -2.38 10.98 -2.51
N ALA A 121 -2.00 12.24 -2.37
CA ALA A 121 -0.89 12.63 -1.52
C ALA A 121 -1.19 13.85 -0.65
N ALA A 122 -0.46 14.01 0.44
CA ALA A 122 -0.49 15.23 1.24
C ALA A 122 -0.17 16.44 0.37
N HIS A 123 -0.89 17.54 0.61
CA HIS A 123 -0.63 18.83 -0.03
C HIS A 123 0.76 19.40 0.31
N SER A 124 1.36 18.91 1.39
CA SER A 124 2.75 19.20 1.73
C SER A 124 3.70 18.18 1.11
N CYS A 125 4.77 18.68 0.51
CA CYS A 125 5.84 17.87 -0.04
C CYS A 125 6.90 17.60 1.03
N ILE A 126 7.47 16.39 0.99
CA ILE A 126 8.68 16.05 1.73
C ILE A 126 9.89 16.72 1.08
N LEU A 127 9.95 16.65 -0.25
CA LEU A 127 10.97 17.34 -1.05
C LEU A 127 10.35 17.96 -2.31
N PRO A 128 10.69 19.22 -2.63
CA PRO A 128 11.22 20.22 -1.69
C PRO A 128 10.22 20.42 -0.53
N ILE A 129 10.69 20.77 0.66
CA ILE A 129 9.80 21.08 1.79
C ILE A 129 8.92 22.28 1.40
N GLY A 130 7.60 22.11 1.47
CA GLY A 130 6.64 23.17 1.11
C GLY A 130 5.31 22.62 0.60
N SER A 131 4.53 23.45 -0.09
CA SER A 131 3.29 23.03 -0.75
C SER A 131 3.56 22.46 -2.15
N VAL A 132 2.71 21.52 -2.57
CA VAL A 132 2.66 20.97 -3.92
C VAL A 132 2.52 22.05 -5.00
N ASN A 133 1.87 23.18 -4.70
CA ASN A 133 1.61 24.25 -5.67
C ASN A 133 2.71 25.33 -5.70
N THR A 134 3.55 25.41 -4.67
CA THR A 134 4.61 26.41 -4.57
C THR A 134 5.97 25.77 -4.77
N ASP A 135 6.55 25.95 -5.96
CA ASP A 135 7.89 25.43 -6.30
C ASP A 135 8.99 26.35 -5.77
N ALA A 136 9.07 26.49 -4.45
CA ALA A 136 10.06 27.38 -3.83
C ALA A 136 11.51 26.91 -4.09
N THR A 137 11.73 25.64 -4.41
CA THR A 137 13.05 25.11 -4.78
C THR A 137 12.91 23.91 -5.68
N VAL A 138 13.14 24.09 -6.99
CA VAL A 138 13.16 22.98 -7.95
C VAL A 138 14.25 21.99 -7.53
N ARG A 139 13.89 20.71 -7.44
CA ARG A 139 14.83 19.60 -7.22
C ARG A 139 15.06 18.89 -8.54
N THR A 140 16.32 18.66 -8.88
CA THR A 140 16.71 18.02 -10.14
C THR A 140 17.39 16.69 -9.84
N ALA A 141 16.95 15.64 -10.52
CA ALA A 141 17.56 14.33 -10.41
C ALA A 141 19.01 14.37 -10.90
N GLN A 142 19.83 13.42 -10.51
CA GLN A 142 21.15 13.23 -11.10
C GLN A 142 21.09 12.21 -12.25
N SER A 143 20.29 11.15 -12.07
CA SER A 143 20.11 10.06 -13.04
C SER A 143 18.96 9.16 -12.62
N GLY A 144 18.37 8.44 -13.57
CA GLY A 144 17.55 7.26 -13.34
C GLY A 144 18.14 6.02 -14.01
N SER A 145 17.52 4.86 -13.77
CA SER A 145 17.76 3.66 -14.56
C SER A 145 16.45 2.94 -14.88
N SER A 146 16.29 2.48 -16.13
CA SER A 146 15.36 1.40 -16.48
C SER A 146 16.20 0.14 -16.59
N ASN A 147 15.99 -0.81 -15.70
CA ASN A 147 16.55 -2.17 -15.78
C ASN A 147 16.10 -2.93 -14.55
N HIS A 148 14.78 -3.00 -14.34
CA HIS A 148 14.18 -4.04 -13.52
C HIS A 148 14.48 -5.39 -14.16
N THR A 149 15.68 -5.88 -13.87
CA THR A 149 16.02 -7.29 -13.96
C THR A 149 15.57 -7.88 -12.63
N GLY A 150 15.13 -9.13 -12.58
CA GLY A 150 14.67 -9.75 -11.32
C GLY A 150 15.73 -9.84 -10.19
N THR A 151 16.82 -9.09 -10.27
CA THR A 151 17.88 -8.90 -9.27
C THR A 151 18.25 -7.44 -9.01
N THR A 152 17.85 -6.48 -9.85
CA THR A 152 18.16 -5.05 -9.66
C THR A 152 16.90 -4.24 -9.91
N PRO A 153 16.40 -3.48 -8.92
CA PRO A 153 15.23 -2.63 -9.14
C PRO A 153 15.59 -1.44 -10.04
N ALA A 154 14.58 -0.78 -10.58
CA ALA A 154 14.77 0.54 -11.18
C ALA A 154 15.25 1.51 -10.10
N LEU A 155 16.28 2.31 -10.42
CA LEU A 155 16.88 3.26 -9.50
C LEU A 155 16.54 4.70 -9.89
N PHE A 156 16.54 5.56 -8.87
CA PHE A 156 16.42 7.01 -9.04
C PHE A 156 17.43 7.69 -8.12
N LYS A 157 18.34 8.47 -8.71
CA LYS A 157 19.35 9.23 -7.97
C LYS A 157 18.87 10.66 -7.78
N LEU A 158 18.59 11.00 -6.53
CA LEU A 158 18.14 12.32 -6.10
C LEU A 158 19.28 13.35 -6.21
N GLN A 159 18.93 14.62 -6.05
CA GLN A 159 19.89 15.68 -5.75
C GLN A 159 20.70 15.33 -4.49
N ALA A 160 21.96 15.74 -4.42
CA ALA A 160 22.83 15.42 -3.30
C ALA A 160 22.25 15.93 -1.96
N GLY A 161 22.20 15.04 -0.96
CA GLY A 161 21.67 15.30 0.39
C GLY A 161 20.18 15.04 0.58
N ASP A 162 19.40 14.87 -0.49
CA ASP A 162 17.96 14.68 -0.40
C ASP A 162 17.58 13.28 0.14
N GLY A 163 18.44 12.28 -0.02
CA GLY A 163 18.19 10.90 0.41
C GLY A 163 17.94 10.75 1.91
N ALA A 164 18.48 11.67 2.73
CA ALA A 164 18.25 11.67 4.18
C ALA A 164 16.81 12.00 4.59
N SER A 165 16.01 12.61 3.69
CA SER A 165 14.60 12.96 3.96
C SER A 165 13.61 11.96 3.38
N VAL A 166 14.09 10.98 2.60
CA VAL A 166 13.24 10.03 1.89
C VAL A 166 13.09 8.73 2.68
N SER A 167 11.90 8.16 2.66
CA SER A 167 11.57 6.88 3.31
C SER A 167 10.82 5.95 2.34
N PRO A 168 10.93 4.63 2.51
CA PRO A 168 10.08 3.68 1.79
C PRO A 168 8.60 4.02 1.94
N GLY A 169 7.82 3.78 0.89
CA GLY A 169 6.39 4.06 0.82
C GLY A 169 6.01 5.42 0.23
N GLN A 170 6.92 6.40 0.28
CA GLN A 170 6.70 7.71 -0.33
C GLN A 170 6.52 7.61 -1.85
N VAL A 171 5.81 8.59 -2.42
CA VAL A 171 5.57 8.69 -3.85
C VAL A 171 6.55 9.71 -4.45
N ILE A 172 7.22 9.33 -5.53
CA ILE A 172 7.99 10.24 -6.37
C ILE A 172 7.16 10.63 -7.59
N TRP A 173 7.14 11.92 -7.89
CA TRP A 173 6.58 12.48 -9.13
C TRP A 173 7.67 13.19 -9.91
N THR A 174 7.93 12.78 -11.14
CA THR A 174 8.79 13.53 -12.07
C THR A 174 7.95 14.62 -12.75
N ARG A 175 8.27 15.90 -12.52
CA ARG A 175 7.40 17.01 -12.93
C ARG A 175 7.72 17.52 -14.34
N SER A 176 9.00 17.68 -14.67
CA SER A 176 9.46 18.20 -15.95
C SER A 176 10.79 17.59 -16.36
N GLY A 177 11.29 17.93 -17.56
CA GLY A 177 12.52 17.37 -18.13
C GLY A 177 12.30 15.99 -18.77
N THR A 178 13.39 15.25 -18.98
CA THR A 178 13.33 13.89 -19.49
C THR A 178 12.53 12.99 -18.55
N GLY A 179 11.59 12.20 -19.08
CA GLY A 179 10.77 11.31 -18.26
C GLY A 179 9.79 12.03 -17.32
N ALA A 180 9.34 13.24 -17.67
CA ALA A 180 8.30 13.95 -16.95
C ALA A 180 6.96 13.19 -16.86
N ASN A 181 6.16 13.58 -15.89
CA ASN A 181 4.82 13.09 -15.58
C ASN A 181 4.75 11.59 -15.30
N GLN A 182 5.72 11.05 -14.57
CA GLN A 182 5.69 9.68 -14.09
C GLN A 182 5.58 9.65 -12.56
N LEU A 183 4.80 8.70 -12.05
CA LEU A 183 4.63 8.45 -10.62
C LEU A 183 5.26 7.10 -10.27
N ARG A 184 6.05 7.03 -9.19
CA ARG A 184 6.57 5.76 -8.68
C ARG A 184 6.51 5.76 -7.16
N GLN A 185 6.53 4.56 -6.58
CA GLN A 185 6.68 4.41 -5.14
C GLN A 185 8.14 4.10 -4.80
N VAL A 186 8.65 4.74 -3.75
CA VAL A 186 9.95 4.40 -3.16
C VAL A 186 9.81 3.08 -2.41
N ILE A 187 10.61 2.08 -2.77
CA ILE A 187 10.56 0.75 -2.15
C ILE A 187 11.74 0.52 -1.20
N ALA A 188 12.86 1.20 -1.41
CA ALA A 188 14.04 1.14 -0.55
C ALA A 188 14.91 2.39 -0.71
N THR A 189 15.56 2.79 0.38
CA THR A 189 16.42 3.98 0.46
C THR A 189 17.86 3.66 0.89
N SER A 190 18.17 2.37 1.10
CA SER A 190 19.47 1.88 1.56
C SER A 190 19.96 0.74 0.66
N GLY A 191 21.28 0.54 0.61
CA GLY A 191 21.90 -0.53 -0.17
C GLY A 191 22.30 -0.16 -1.60
N TYR A 192 22.01 1.07 -2.05
CA TYR A 192 22.27 1.54 -3.43
C TYR A 192 23.20 2.77 -3.51
N GLY A 193 23.72 3.24 -2.38
CA GLY A 193 24.51 4.47 -2.26
C GLY A 193 23.72 5.63 -1.66
N SER A 194 24.42 6.73 -1.33
CA SER A 194 23.78 7.95 -0.84
C SER A 194 22.90 8.58 -1.92
N ASP A 195 21.70 9.03 -1.54
CA ASP A 195 20.75 9.70 -2.44
C ASP A 195 20.24 8.81 -3.59
N VAL A 196 20.46 7.49 -3.54
CA VAL A 196 19.95 6.54 -4.53
C VAL A 196 18.78 5.76 -3.92
N LEU A 197 17.64 5.84 -4.59
CA LEU A 197 16.43 5.13 -4.23
C LEU A 197 16.19 3.98 -5.19
N ALA A 198 15.59 2.91 -4.69
CA ALA A 198 14.91 1.94 -5.53
C ALA A 198 13.43 2.32 -5.65
N VAL A 199 12.84 2.15 -6.84
CA VAL A 199 11.44 2.46 -7.13
C VAL A 199 10.65 1.23 -7.60
N SER A 200 9.33 1.28 -7.43
CA SER A 200 8.43 0.14 -7.58
C SER A 200 8.39 -0.53 -8.96
N ARG A 201 8.78 0.19 -10.02
CA ARG A 201 8.81 -0.34 -11.40
C ARG A 201 9.67 0.53 -12.32
N ASP A 202 10.01 -0.01 -13.48
CA ASP A 202 10.78 0.69 -14.51
C ASP A 202 10.13 2.00 -14.96
N TRP A 203 10.98 2.97 -15.32
CA TRP A 203 10.57 4.20 -15.95
C TRP A 203 10.19 3.95 -17.41
N ALA A 204 9.07 4.51 -17.86
CA ALA A 204 8.68 4.50 -19.28
C ALA A 204 9.68 5.31 -20.12
N THR A 205 10.19 6.40 -19.55
CA THR A 205 11.34 7.14 -20.07
C THR A 205 12.26 7.43 -18.88
N VAL A 206 13.52 7.01 -18.98
CA VAL A 206 14.47 7.08 -17.86
C VAL A 206 14.77 8.54 -17.50
N PRO A 207 14.55 8.95 -16.23
CA PRO A 207 14.95 10.26 -15.75
C PRO A 207 16.44 10.54 -15.93
N ASP A 208 16.81 11.79 -16.14
CA ASP A 208 18.20 12.25 -16.25
C ASP A 208 18.42 13.53 -15.43
N ASN A 209 19.56 14.19 -15.64
CA ASN A 209 19.91 15.42 -14.93
C ASN A 209 19.11 16.67 -15.35
N THR A 210 18.12 16.53 -16.23
CA THR A 210 17.14 17.56 -16.55
C THR A 210 15.80 17.33 -15.83
N THR A 211 15.60 16.12 -15.29
CA THR A 211 14.33 15.74 -14.66
C THR A 211 14.15 16.45 -13.33
N THR A 212 13.05 17.17 -13.18
CA THR A 212 12.67 17.72 -11.88
C THR A 212 11.74 16.78 -11.14
N TYR A 213 11.78 16.75 -9.81
CA TYR A 213 10.95 15.84 -9.03
C TYR A 213 10.36 16.43 -7.75
N LYS A 214 9.32 15.76 -7.26
CA LYS A 214 8.77 15.93 -5.91
C LYS A 214 8.70 14.58 -5.19
N ILE A 215 8.90 14.60 -3.88
CA ILE A 215 8.66 13.46 -2.98
C ILE A 215 7.48 13.80 -2.07
N LEU A 216 6.52 12.89 -2.01
CA LEU A 216 5.21 13.07 -1.41
C LEU A 216 4.88 11.91 -0.47
N GLN A 217 4.01 12.15 0.51
CA GLN A 217 3.43 11.10 1.34
C GLN A 217 1.98 10.83 0.93
N GLY A 218 1.63 9.56 0.73
CA GLY A 218 0.28 9.18 0.36
C GLY A 218 0.20 7.83 -0.34
N MET A 219 -0.90 7.60 -1.05
CA MET A 219 -1.19 6.36 -1.77
C MET A 219 -0.87 6.48 -3.26
N LEU A 220 -0.27 5.43 -3.82
CA LEU A 220 -0.06 5.28 -5.26
C LEU A 220 -0.96 4.17 -5.80
N PHE A 221 -1.67 4.48 -6.88
CA PHE A 221 -2.46 3.57 -7.69
C PHE A 221 -1.68 3.30 -8.98
N GLU A 222 -1.00 2.15 -9.03
CA GLU A 222 -0.25 1.71 -10.20
C GLU A 222 -1.26 1.13 -11.19
N ILE A 223 -1.55 1.83 -12.28
CA ILE A 223 -2.59 1.43 -13.23
C ILE A 223 -2.08 0.47 -14.29
N SER A 224 -0.81 0.60 -14.64
CA SER A 224 -0.12 -0.26 -15.59
C SER A 224 1.03 -1.00 -14.89
N PRO A 225 1.41 -2.21 -15.32
CA PRO A 225 0.73 -3.06 -16.28
C PRO A 225 -0.58 -3.67 -15.73
N ASN A 226 -0.81 -3.61 -14.42
CA ASN A 226 -1.98 -4.21 -13.80
C ASN A 226 -2.66 -3.23 -12.86
N PRO A 227 -3.96 -2.99 -13.04
CA PRO A 227 -4.61 -1.85 -12.42
C PRO A 227 -4.88 -2.09 -10.94
N VAL A 228 -4.09 -1.45 -10.09
CA VAL A 228 -4.43 -1.22 -8.68
C VAL A 228 -5.44 -0.07 -8.64
N THR A 229 -6.72 -0.41 -8.44
CA THR A 229 -7.82 0.56 -8.39
C THR A 229 -8.29 0.84 -6.97
N ALA A 230 -7.82 0.07 -5.98
CA ALA A 230 -8.08 0.31 -4.56
C ALA A 230 -6.81 0.15 -3.73
N VAL A 231 -6.63 1.03 -2.76
CA VAL A 231 -5.60 0.93 -1.72
C VAL A 231 -6.29 0.95 -0.36
N ILE A 232 -5.94 -0.01 0.49
CA ILE A 232 -6.60 -0.19 1.79
C ILE A 232 -5.58 -0.36 2.91
N ARG A 233 -5.96 0.12 4.10
CA ARG A 233 -5.30 -0.20 5.37
C ARG A 233 -6.06 -1.35 6.04
N THR A 234 -5.33 -2.26 6.67
CA THR A 234 -5.95 -3.29 7.50
C THR A 234 -6.56 -2.68 8.75
N PHE A 235 -7.68 -3.25 9.21
CA PHE A 235 -8.40 -2.85 10.42
C PHE A 235 -8.80 -1.36 10.48
N SER A 236 -9.00 -0.74 9.31
CA SER A 236 -9.09 0.72 9.16
C SER A 236 -10.22 1.39 9.98
N ASN A 237 -11.36 0.70 10.13
CA ASN A 237 -12.50 1.14 10.93
C ASN A 237 -12.77 0.24 12.15
N THR A 238 -11.74 -0.36 12.74
CA THR A 238 -11.91 -1.13 13.99
C THR A 238 -11.85 -0.22 15.22
N ALA A 239 -12.62 -0.56 16.24
CA ALA A 239 -12.63 0.13 17.51
C ALA A 239 -12.90 -0.85 18.66
N ALA A 240 -12.38 -0.55 19.85
CA ALA A 240 -12.80 -1.22 21.06
C ALA A 240 -14.20 -0.75 21.48
N ASP A 241 -14.88 -1.55 22.30
CA ASP A 241 -16.00 -1.03 23.08
C ASP A 241 -15.52 0.03 24.09
N ALA A 242 -16.45 0.77 24.69
CA ALA A 242 -16.15 1.64 25.84
C ALA A 242 -15.49 0.84 27.00
N PRO A 243 -14.83 1.50 27.98
CA PRO A 243 -14.09 0.81 29.05
C PRO A 243 -14.86 -0.25 29.85
N THR A 244 -16.20 -0.17 29.89
CA THR A 244 -17.07 -1.15 30.57
C THR A 244 -17.68 -2.18 29.62
N GLY A 245 -17.29 -2.16 28.35
CA GLY A 245 -17.76 -3.07 27.31
C GLY A 245 -17.01 -4.39 27.29
N THR A 246 -17.09 -5.05 26.14
CA THR A 246 -16.48 -6.36 25.91
C THR A 246 -15.23 -6.26 25.05
N GLN A 247 -14.35 -7.26 25.16
CA GLN A 247 -13.23 -7.40 24.25
C GLN A 247 -13.77 -7.61 22.82
N ARG A 248 -13.21 -6.90 21.85
CA ARG A 248 -13.52 -7.07 20.44
C ARG A 248 -12.40 -7.85 19.76
N ILE A 249 -12.76 -8.77 18.87
CA ILE A 249 -11.82 -9.50 18.03
C ILE A 249 -12.23 -9.29 16.58
N TYR A 250 -11.26 -8.86 15.76
CA TYR A 250 -11.43 -8.62 14.34
C TYR A 250 -10.51 -9.53 13.55
N TYR A 251 -11.00 -10.01 12.41
CA TYR A 251 -10.29 -10.84 11.46
C TYR A 251 -10.26 -10.15 10.11
N GLU A 252 -9.13 -10.18 9.42
CA GLU A 252 -8.98 -9.73 8.03
C GLU A 252 -8.07 -10.68 7.27
N LYS A 253 -8.37 -10.88 5.99
CA LYS A 253 -7.55 -11.71 5.10
C LYS A 253 -6.84 -10.84 4.08
N VAL A 254 -5.54 -11.05 3.93
CA VAL A 254 -4.71 -10.44 2.89
C VAL A 254 -3.90 -11.54 2.20
N PHE A 255 -3.19 -11.18 1.14
CA PHE A 255 -2.40 -12.11 0.35
C PHE A 255 -1.00 -11.57 0.11
N VAL A 256 -0.01 -12.42 0.33
CA VAL A 256 1.39 -12.14 0.01
C VAL A 256 1.76 -12.87 -1.27
N THR A 257 2.31 -12.16 -2.24
CA THR A 257 2.71 -12.70 -3.55
C THR A 257 4.16 -12.38 -3.87
N ASN A 258 4.83 -13.29 -4.56
CA ASN A 258 6.13 -13.05 -5.19
C ASN A 258 5.93 -12.74 -6.68
N ASN A 259 6.10 -11.49 -7.07
CA ASN A 259 5.98 -11.00 -8.45
C ASN A 259 7.30 -11.04 -9.23
N ASN A 260 8.34 -11.71 -8.71
CA ASN A 260 9.55 -11.97 -9.47
C ASN A 260 9.26 -12.98 -10.58
N THR A 261 9.62 -12.67 -11.83
CA THR A 261 9.29 -13.51 -12.98
C THR A 261 10.14 -14.78 -13.11
N GLY A 262 11.30 -14.85 -12.45
CA GLY A 262 12.28 -15.91 -12.67
C GLY A 262 12.81 -16.62 -11.42
N THR A 263 12.54 -16.09 -10.23
CA THR A 263 13.11 -16.59 -8.96
C THR A 263 12.03 -16.87 -7.94
N ALA A 264 12.00 -18.10 -7.44
CA ALA A 264 11.10 -18.49 -6.37
C ALA A 264 11.64 -18.03 -5.01
N LEU A 265 10.75 -17.80 -4.04
CA LEU A 265 11.14 -17.64 -2.64
C LEU A 265 10.82 -18.93 -1.88
N THR A 266 11.82 -19.79 -1.73
CA THR A 266 11.72 -21.09 -1.04
C THR A 266 11.96 -20.95 0.45
N GLY A 267 11.36 -21.83 1.26
CA GLY A 267 11.41 -21.70 2.72
C GLY A 267 10.85 -20.36 3.21
N ALA A 268 9.89 -19.79 2.46
CA ALA A 268 9.29 -18.51 2.75
C ALA A 268 8.62 -18.52 4.13
N GLN A 269 8.83 -17.44 4.88
CA GLN A 269 8.19 -17.19 6.15
C GLN A 269 7.64 -15.77 6.15
N ILE A 270 6.50 -15.57 6.81
CA ILE A 270 5.76 -14.32 6.84
C ILE A 270 5.63 -13.88 8.30
N GLU A 271 5.89 -12.60 8.57
CA GLU A 271 5.77 -11.96 9.87
C GLU A 271 5.02 -10.62 9.71
N VAL A 272 4.30 -10.20 10.75
CA VAL A 272 3.92 -8.79 10.92
C VAL A 272 4.98 -8.11 11.79
N ALA A 273 5.83 -7.32 11.15
CA ALA A 273 7.12 -6.96 11.71
C ALA A 273 7.20 -5.52 12.24
N SER A 274 6.16 -4.72 12.06
CA SER A 274 6.08 -3.40 12.65
C SER A 274 4.70 -3.16 13.24
N GLU A 275 4.73 -2.79 14.51
CA GLU A 275 3.66 -2.10 15.21
C GLU A 275 3.99 -0.60 15.18
N THR A 276 4.20 0.02 14.02
CA THR A 276 4.37 1.47 13.95
C THR A 276 3.11 2.09 13.34
N PRO A 277 2.36 2.92 14.10
CA PRO A 277 2.45 3.13 15.55
C PRO A 277 2.09 1.88 16.39
N SER A 278 2.58 1.86 17.64
CA SER A 278 2.47 0.71 18.56
C SER A 278 1.03 0.28 18.75
N LEU A 279 0.82 -1.01 19.02
CA LEU A 279 -0.50 -1.49 19.42
C LEU A 279 -0.99 -0.70 20.64
N PRO A 280 -2.30 -0.39 20.72
CA PRO A 280 -2.90 0.15 21.94
C PRO A 280 -2.60 -0.76 23.13
N SER A 281 -2.50 -0.19 24.34
CA SER A 281 -2.22 -0.97 25.55
C SER A 281 -3.18 -2.15 25.70
N GLY A 282 -2.63 -3.37 25.78
CA GLY A 282 -3.37 -4.62 25.94
C GLY A 282 -4.02 -5.15 24.65
N ALA A 283 -3.88 -4.46 23.53
CA ALA A 283 -4.24 -5.01 22.23
C ALA A 283 -3.21 -6.07 21.79
N LEU A 284 -3.66 -7.05 21.01
CA LEU A 284 -2.82 -8.10 20.45
C LEU A 284 -3.05 -8.21 18.95
N LEU A 285 -1.98 -8.45 18.21
CA LEU A 285 -2.02 -8.76 16.80
C LEU A 285 -1.42 -10.15 16.57
N ASP A 286 -2.22 -11.03 15.98
CA ASP A 286 -1.80 -12.37 15.61
C ASP A 286 -1.93 -12.58 14.10
N LEU A 287 -1.17 -13.54 13.59
CA LEU A 287 -1.18 -13.96 12.19
C LEU A 287 -1.33 -15.47 12.09
N ALA A 288 -2.12 -15.93 11.13
CA ALA A 288 -2.19 -17.32 10.71
C ALA A 288 -2.15 -17.41 9.18
N LEU A 289 -1.52 -18.45 8.63
CA LEU A 289 -1.44 -18.67 7.19
C LEU A 289 -2.48 -19.68 6.72
N THR A 290 -3.05 -19.48 5.54
CA THR A 290 -3.90 -20.48 4.88
C THR A 290 -3.09 -21.72 4.52
N THR A 291 -3.68 -22.91 4.62
CA THR A 291 -2.98 -24.18 4.40
C THR A 291 -2.66 -24.47 2.92
N ALA A 292 -3.14 -23.62 2.02
CA ALA A 292 -2.87 -23.67 0.58
C ALA A 292 -2.66 -22.26 0.02
N LEU A 293 -1.91 -22.19 -1.09
CA LEU A 293 -1.83 -20.99 -1.93
C LEU A 293 -3.16 -20.76 -2.64
N ASN A 294 -3.45 -19.51 -2.97
CA ASN A 294 -4.66 -19.06 -3.66
C ASN A 294 -5.96 -19.48 -2.93
N ASP A 295 -5.90 -19.58 -1.60
CA ASP A 295 -7.05 -19.95 -0.79
C ASP A 295 -8.25 -19.03 -1.05
N THR A 296 -9.44 -19.62 -1.18
CA THR A 296 -10.69 -18.92 -1.46
C THR A 296 -11.64 -18.89 -0.26
N GLY A 297 -11.20 -19.40 0.90
CA GLY A 297 -12.00 -19.42 2.13
C GLY A 297 -12.48 -18.04 2.56
N THR A 298 -13.73 -17.99 3.02
CA THR A 298 -14.40 -16.81 3.60
C THR A 298 -14.85 -17.08 5.03
N VAL A 299 -15.13 -16.02 5.76
CA VAL A 299 -15.88 -16.06 7.04
C VAL A 299 -17.13 -15.23 6.90
N ALA A 300 -18.15 -15.58 7.69
CA ALA A 300 -19.46 -14.91 7.64
C ALA A 300 -19.36 -13.41 7.95
N ASN A 301 -18.44 -13.03 8.84
CA ASN A 301 -18.30 -11.65 9.31
C ASN A 301 -16.89 -11.38 9.88
N ARG A 302 -16.51 -10.11 10.06
CA ARG A 302 -15.16 -9.73 10.54
C ARG A 302 -14.88 -10.12 11.98
N GLN A 303 -15.88 -10.56 12.75
CA GLN A 303 -15.72 -10.95 14.15
C GLN A 303 -15.74 -12.47 14.34
N THR A 304 -15.88 -13.23 13.25
CA THR A 304 -15.93 -14.70 13.27
C THR A 304 -14.57 -15.26 12.84
N ALA A 305 -14.00 -16.13 13.68
CA ALA A 305 -12.75 -16.81 13.36
C ALA A 305 -12.88 -17.71 12.12
N PRO A 306 -11.85 -17.82 11.27
CA PRO A 306 -11.84 -18.82 10.22
C PRO A 306 -11.83 -20.23 10.80
N SER A 307 -12.74 -21.10 10.33
CA SER A 307 -12.96 -22.43 10.91
C SER A 307 -12.17 -23.56 10.25
N SER A 308 -11.67 -23.36 9.03
CA SER A 308 -10.94 -24.38 8.26
C SER A 308 -9.98 -23.73 7.27
N GLY A 309 -9.02 -24.51 6.78
CA GLY A 309 -8.06 -24.05 5.76
C GLY A 309 -7.04 -23.03 6.26
N VAL A 310 -6.91 -22.85 7.59
CA VAL A 310 -6.02 -21.89 8.24
C VAL A 310 -5.23 -22.58 9.35
N GLY A 311 -3.95 -22.26 9.47
CA GLY A 311 -3.09 -22.72 10.55
C GLY A 311 -3.42 -22.08 11.91
N ALA A 312 -2.60 -22.37 12.91
CA ALA A 312 -2.73 -21.72 14.22
C ALA A 312 -2.33 -20.24 14.16
N PHE A 313 -3.04 -19.40 14.91
CA PHE A 313 -2.66 -18.00 15.11
C PHE A 313 -1.42 -17.90 16.00
N SER A 314 -0.42 -17.16 15.53
CA SER A 314 0.80 -16.83 16.27
C SER A 314 0.83 -15.34 16.58
N THR A 315 1.05 -14.99 17.84
CA THR A 315 1.26 -13.60 18.28
C THR A 315 2.48 -13.00 17.60
N GLN A 316 2.34 -11.78 17.14
CA GLN A 316 3.34 -11.05 16.38
C GLN A 316 4.14 -10.11 17.30
N PRO A 317 5.43 -9.83 16.98
CA PRO A 317 6.17 -10.28 15.79
C PRO A 317 6.69 -11.72 15.91
N ALA A 318 6.32 -12.58 14.95
CA ALA A 318 6.86 -13.94 14.82
C ALA A 318 6.72 -14.46 13.39
N PHE A 319 7.81 -14.98 12.83
CA PHE A 319 7.79 -15.65 11.52
C PHE A 319 6.98 -16.93 11.54
N VAL A 320 5.98 -17.01 10.66
CA VAL A 320 5.17 -18.19 10.39
C VAL A 320 5.57 -18.75 9.01
N ALA A 321 5.94 -20.03 8.96
CA ALA A 321 6.35 -20.68 7.73
C ALA A 321 5.17 -20.86 6.77
N VAL A 322 5.38 -20.50 5.50
CA VAL A 322 4.43 -20.78 4.41
C VAL A 322 4.15 -22.30 4.38
N PRO A 323 2.89 -22.76 4.44
CA PRO A 323 2.59 -24.19 4.48
C PRO A 323 3.04 -24.96 3.22
N GLY A 324 3.13 -26.29 3.34
CA GLY A 324 3.54 -27.17 2.24
C GLY A 324 5.04 -27.11 1.96
N SER A 325 5.43 -26.91 0.70
CA SER A 325 6.85 -26.74 0.31
C SER A 325 7.47 -25.42 0.77
N GLY A 326 6.69 -24.55 1.41
CA GLY A 326 7.14 -23.24 1.87
C GLY A 326 7.57 -22.34 0.73
N ASN A 327 6.97 -22.48 -0.46
CA ASN A 327 7.42 -21.75 -1.64
C ASN A 327 6.40 -20.68 -2.04
N LEU A 328 6.88 -19.45 -2.25
CA LEU A 328 6.18 -18.44 -3.05
C LEU A 328 6.73 -18.50 -4.49
N PRO A 329 6.01 -19.13 -5.43
CA PRO A 329 6.51 -19.36 -6.77
C PRO A 329 6.76 -18.03 -7.51
N PRO A 330 7.65 -18.02 -8.51
CA PRO A 330 7.81 -16.87 -9.38
C PRO A 330 6.57 -16.72 -10.29
N GLY A 331 6.35 -15.52 -10.80
CA GLY A 331 5.33 -15.23 -11.79
C GLY A 331 5.28 -13.75 -12.14
N ALA A 332 4.77 -13.44 -13.33
CA ALA A 332 4.55 -12.06 -13.73
C ALA A 332 3.51 -11.41 -12.82
N ALA A 333 3.74 -10.15 -12.45
CA ALA A 333 2.77 -9.39 -11.67
C ALA A 333 1.44 -9.24 -12.45
N PRO A 334 0.28 -9.31 -11.77
CA PRO A 334 0.11 -9.92 -10.46
C PRO A 334 0.27 -11.43 -10.56
N ASN A 335 1.09 -12.01 -9.68
CA ASN A 335 1.36 -13.44 -9.73
C ASN A 335 0.16 -14.26 -9.21
N ALA A 336 -0.72 -14.66 -10.12
CA ALA A 336 -1.84 -15.55 -9.83
C ALA A 336 -1.44 -17.01 -9.53
N ALA A 337 -0.19 -17.40 -9.80
CA ALA A 337 0.27 -18.77 -9.62
C ALA A 337 0.51 -19.13 -8.14
N GLY A 338 0.69 -18.14 -7.25
CA GLY A 338 0.90 -18.42 -5.83
C GLY A 338 0.79 -17.21 -4.92
N ALA A 339 -0.43 -16.92 -4.49
CA ALA A 339 -0.73 -15.95 -3.44
C ALA A 339 -0.94 -16.68 -2.11
N GLN A 340 -0.08 -16.46 -1.12
CA GLN A 340 -0.26 -17.03 0.22
C GLN A 340 -1.29 -16.20 0.99
N GLY A 341 -2.38 -16.85 1.40
CA GLY A 341 -3.39 -16.21 2.25
C GLY A 341 -2.88 -16.02 3.67
N VAL A 342 -3.10 -14.83 4.22
CA VAL A 342 -2.70 -14.41 5.56
C VAL A 342 -3.94 -13.91 6.29
N TRP A 343 -4.34 -14.60 7.35
CA TRP A 343 -5.38 -14.15 8.27
C TRP A 343 -4.73 -13.39 9.42
N LEU A 344 -5.11 -12.12 9.55
CA LEU A 344 -4.75 -11.25 10.66
C LEU A 344 -5.87 -11.30 11.71
N ARG A 345 -5.49 -11.34 12.99
CA ARG A 345 -6.42 -11.23 14.12
C ARG A 345 -6.00 -10.08 15.02
N LEU A 346 -6.84 -9.06 15.10
CA LEU A 346 -6.68 -7.94 16.02
C LEU A 346 -7.61 -8.12 17.21
N THR A 347 -7.04 -8.22 18.40
CA THR A 347 -7.77 -8.28 19.67
C THR A 347 -7.66 -6.93 20.37
N LEU A 348 -8.80 -6.31 20.68
CA LEU A 348 -8.86 -5.00 21.36
C LEU A 348 -9.57 -5.16 22.71
N PRO A 349 -8.91 -4.87 23.85
CA PRO A 349 -9.57 -4.84 25.13
C PRO A 349 -10.54 -3.64 25.23
N PRO A 350 -11.56 -3.70 26.10
CA PRO A 350 -12.48 -2.58 26.32
C PRO A 350 -11.73 -1.29 26.65
N GLY A 351 -12.13 -0.18 26.06
CA GLY A 351 -11.52 1.13 26.27
C GLY A 351 -10.18 1.35 25.58
N ALA A 352 -9.66 0.37 24.82
CA ALA A 352 -8.45 0.60 24.02
C ALA A 352 -8.69 1.71 22.98
N ALA A 353 -7.66 2.55 22.78
CA ALA A 353 -7.66 3.48 21.65
C ALA A 353 -7.74 2.70 20.33
N SER A 354 -8.27 3.33 19.28
CA SER A 354 -8.28 2.73 17.94
C SER A 354 -6.87 2.38 17.51
N TYR A 355 -6.69 1.17 16.97
CA TYR A 355 -5.42 0.77 16.40
C TYR A 355 -5.09 1.69 15.22
N LYS A 356 -3.93 2.33 15.32
CA LYS A 356 -3.47 3.35 14.38
C LYS A 356 -2.49 2.78 13.34
N GLY A 357 -2.00 1.55 13.54
CA GLY A 357 -1.03 0.88 12.68
C GLY A 357 -1.64 0.17 11.47
N SER A 358 -0.79 -0.60 10.81
CA SER A 358 -1.03 -1.18 9.50
C SER A 358 -0.81 -2.69 9.41
N ALA A 359 -0.30 -3.33 10.47
CA ALA A 359 0.20 -4.70 10.38
C ALA A 359 1.24 -4.86 9.25
N ASP A 360 2.36 -4.14 9.31
CA ASP A 360 3.39 -4.16 8.26
C ASP A 360 3.97 -5.56 8.06
N ILE A 361 3.76 -6.13 6.87
CA ILE A 361 4.16 -7.51 6.56
C ILE A 361 5.61 -7.55 6.08
N ARG A 362 6.40 -8.46 6.66
CA ARG A 362 7.73 -8.85 6.15
C ARG A 362 7.72 -10.30 5.72
N VAL A 363 8.54 -10.58 4.72
CA VAL A 363 8.73 -11.91 4.18
C VAL A 363 10.23 -12.17 4.09
N GLN A 364 10.63 -13.38 4.50
CA GLN A 364 12.00 -13.86 4.35
C GLN A 364 12.00 -15.26 3.73
N GLY A 365 13.12 -15.66 3.14
CA GLY A 365 13.29 -16.97 2.54
C GLY A 365 14.59 -17.06 1.74
N THR A 366 14.78 -18.16 1.02
CA THR A 366 15.93 -18.38 0.13
C THR A 366 15.49 -18.25 -1.32
N THR A 367 16.25 -17.47 -2.08
CA THR A 367 15.99 -17.19 -3.49
C THR A 367 16.61 -18.28 -4.35
N THR A 368 15.82 -18.97 -5.16
CA THR A 368 16.28 -20.09 -6.00
C THR A 368 15.92 -19.91 -7.45
#